data_AF-A0AAV6BMH2-F1
#
_entry.id   AF-A0AAV6BMH2-F1
#
_cell.length_a   1.000
_cell.length_b   1.000
_cell.length_c   1.000
_cell.angle_alpha   90.00
_cell.angle_beta   90.00
_cell.angle_gamma   90.00
#
_symmetry.space_group_name_H-M   'P 1'
#
loop_
_entity.id
_entity.type
_entity.pdbx_description
1 polymer ?
#
loop_
_entity_poly.entity_id
_entity_poly.type
_entity_poly.pdbx_seq_one_letter_code
_entity_poly.pdbx_strand_id
1 'polypeptide(L)'
;MNAVGRVAVVAAAFIAAGSAAARVVAGSADTQPPHAVVDTRPVAQRGRVVTVAAGDNLQAVLEHARGGDTIVLPAGATFKGPLTVPRVPGEGWIEIRSAGADGLPPGRRVSPGDAPKMARIVGGDGASPAIRTAP
;
A
#
# COMPACT_ATOMS: atom_id res chain seq x y z
N MET A 1 101.22 -14.77 -6.10
CA MET A 1 100.36 -14.05 -5.13
C MET A 1 98.90 -14.28 -5.53
N ASN A 2 98.45 -15.54 -5.55
CA ASN A 2 97.76 -16.25 -4.46
C ASN A 2 96.37 -15.66 -4.17
N ALA A 3 95.40 -15.94 -5.03
CA ALA A 3 93.99 -15.76 -4.73
C ALA A 3 93.55 -16.82 -3.70
N VAL A 4 93.03 -16.38 -2.56
CA VAL A 4 92.48 -17.22 -1.48
C VAL A 4 91.02 -16.85 -1.31
N GLY A 5 90.14 -17.86 -1.36
CA GLY A 5 88.70 -17.71 -1.52
C GLY A 5 87.90 -17.48 -0.24
N ARG A 6 86.58 -17.67 -0.37
CA ARG A 6 85.66 -18.14 0.68
C ARG A 6 84.29 -18.47 0.08
N VAL A 7 83.82 -19.68 0.38
CA VAL A 7 82.52 -20.25 0.00
C VAL A 7 81.46 -19.79 1.00
N ALA A 8 80.45 -19.07 0.50
CA ALA A 8 79.12 -18.78 1.07
C ALA A 8 78.02 -19.78 0.63
N VAL A 9 77.72 -20.83 1.40
CA VAL A 9 76.50 -21.64 1.20
C VAL A 9 75.29 -20.88 1.75
N VAL A 10 74.22 -20.70 0.96
CA VAL A 10 72.89 -20.38 1.48
C VAL A 10 71.85 -21.26 0.80
N ALA A 11 71.18 -22.07 1.62
CA ALA A 11 70.03 -22.88 1.27
C ALA A 11 68.75 -22.04 1.30
N ALA A 12 67.81 -22.30 0.40
CA ALA A 12 66.40 -22.00 0.64
C ALA A 12 65.53 -22.99 -0.14
N ALA A 13 64.79 -23.80 0.62
CA ALA A 13 63.81 -24.76 0.14
C ALA A 13 62.62 -24.03 -0.51
N PHE A 14 62.18 -24.51 -1.68
CA PHE A 14 60.91 -24.08 -2.27
C PHE A 14 59.76 -24.69 -1.49
N ILE A 15 59.04 -23.84 -0.75
CA ILE A 15 57.88 -24.16 0.07
C ILE A 15 56.58 -23.85 -0.69
N ALA A 16 55.59 -24.71 -0.41
CA ALA A 16 54.14 -24.52 -0.47
C ALA A 16 53.41 -24.58 -1.82
N ALA A 17 52.72 -25.71 -2.01
CA ALA A 17 51.47 -25.78 -2.75
C ALA A 17 50.41 -24.92 -2.03
N GLY A 18 49.95 -23.86 -2.68
CA GLY A 18 48.80 -23.07 -2.26
C GLY A 18 47.66 -23.24 -3.25
N SER A 19 46.69 -24.09 -2.93
CA SER A 19 45.44 -24.18 -3.69
C SER A 19 44.68 -22.86 -3.54
N ALA A 20 44.63 -22.06 -4.61
CA ALA A 20 43.77 -20.90 -4.69
C ALA A 20 42.31 -21.38 -4.82
N ALA A 21 41.61 -21.54 -3.70
CA ALA A 21 40.16 -21.67 -3.73
C ALA A 21 39.58 -20.35 -4.23
N ALA A 22 39.16 -20.33 -5.49
CA ALA A 22 38.45 -19.21 -6.07
C ALA A 22 37.21 -18.90 -5.22
N ARG A 23 37.17 -17.71 -4.62
CA ARG A 23 35.97 -17.21 -3.96
C ARG A 23 34.93 -16.90 -5.04
N VAL A 24 33.93 -17.76 -5.20
CA VAL A 24 32.70 -17.42 -5.92
C VAL A 24 31.91 -16.47 -5.03
N VAL A 25 32.08 -15.17 -5.26
CA VAL A 25 31.21 -14.12 -4.72
C VAL A 25 30.36 -13.59 -5.87
N ALA A 26 29.13 -13.22 -5.52
CA ALA A 26 28.09 -12.60 -6.34
C ALA A 26 27.15 -13.56 -7.06
N GLY A 27 26.24 -14.16 -6.28
CA GLY A 27 24.87 -14.32 -6.78
C GLY A 27 24.22 -12.95 -6.84
N SER A 28 24.26 -12.31 -8.02
CA SER A 28 23.33 -11.23 -8.33
C SER A 28 21.98 -11.89 -8.48
N ALA A 29 21.15 -11.84 -7.43
CA ALA A 29 19.74 -12.13 -7.56
C ALA A 29 19.16 -11.06 -8.49
N ASP A 30 19.14 -11.37 -9.79
CA ASP A 30 18.61 -10.50 -10.82
C ASP A 30 17.14 -10.25 -10.49
N THR A 31 16.86 -9.05 -9.97
CA THR A 31 15.50 -8.70 -9.56
C THR A 31 14.71 -8.52 -10.84
N GLN A 32 13.93 -9.53 -11.23
CA GLN A 32 13.13 -9.45 -12.45
C GLN A 32 12.10 -8.31 -12.29
N PRO A 33 12.09 -7.32 -13.21
CA PRO A 33 11.13 -6.23 -13.16
C PRO A 33 9.69 -6.75 -13.30
N PRO A 34 8.68 -5.98 -12.84
CA PRO A 34 7.29 -6.40 -12.91
C PRO A 34 6.90 -6.79 -14.35
N HIS A 35 6.33 -7.98 -14.50
CA HIS A 35 5.95 -8.53 -15.79
C HIS A 35 4.75 -7.80 -16.43
N ALA A 36 3.99 -7.02 -15.65
CA ALA A 36 2.86 -6.23 -16.13
C ALA A 36 2.53 -5.07 -15.17
N VAL A 37 1.92 -4.02 -15.74
CA VAL A 37 1.27 -2.94 -14.99
C VAL A 37 -0.23 -3.10 -15.14
N VAL A 38 -0.95 -3.21 -14.02
CA VAL A 38 -2.42 -3.29 -14.00
C VAL A 38 -2.97 -1.90 -13.73
N ASP A 39 -3.95 -1.46 -14.53
CA ASP A 39 -4.71 -0.25 -14.22
C ASP A 39 -5.71 -0.56 -13.11
N THR A 40 -5.48 0.01 -11.93
CA THR A 40 -6.35 -0.14 -10.75
C THR A 40 -7.14 1.14 -10.46
N ARG A 41 -7.29 2.04 -11.44
CA ARG A 41 -8.14 3.23 -11.28
C ARG A 41 -9.59 2.81 -11.03
N PRO A 42 -10.29 3.47 -10.09
CA PRO A 42 -11.72 3.23 -9.88
C PRO A 42 -12.51 3.52 -11.16
N VAL A 43 -13.44 2.64 -11.50
CA VAL A 43 -14.41 2.88 -12.57
C VAL A 43 -15.56 3.71 -12.01
N ALA A 44 -15.92 4.79 -12.69
CA ALA A 44 -17.06 5.62 -12.30
C ALA A 44 -18.36 4.80 -12.31
N GLN A 45 -19.14 4.91 -11.24
CA GLN A 45 -20.46 4.30 -11.19
C GLN A 45 -21.43 5.03 -12.13
N ARG A 46 -22.47 4.32 -12.59
CA ARG A 46 -23.46 4.85 -13.55
C ARG A 46 -24.72 5.41 -12.89
N GLY A 47 -24.87 5.27 -11.57
CA GLY A 47 -26.01 5.76 -10.82
C GLY A 47 -25.86 7.22 -10.38
N ARG A 48 -26.62 7.59 -9.35
CA ARG A 48 -26.69 8.98 -8.88
C ARG A 48 -25.49 9.31 -7.99
N VAL A 49 -24.98 10.53 -8.12
CA VAL A 49 -24.07 11.11 -7.14
C VAL A 49 -24.88 11.80 -6.04
N VAL A 50 -24.71 11.35 -4.80
CA VAL A 50 -25.39 11.90 -3.62
C VAL A 50 -24.36 12.54 -2.70
N THR A 51 -24.36 13.87 -2.61
CA THR A 51 -23.49 14.60 -1.67
C THR A 51 -24.15 14.69 -0.31
N VAL A 52 -23.40 14.32 0.73
CA VAL A 52 -23.83 14.39 2.13
C VAL A 52 -23.18 15.60 2.78
N ALA A 53 -23.89 16.41 3.55
CA ALA A 53 -23.28 17.50 4.31
C ALA A 53 -22.66 17.00 5.62
N ALA A 54 -21.75 17.77 6.21
CA ALA A 54 -21.20 17.44 7.52
C ALA A 54 -22.30 17.55 8.58
N GLY A 55 -22.48 16.49 9.38
CA GLY A 55 -23.54 16.42 10.40
C GLY A 55 -24.87 15.84 9.90
N ASP A 56 -25.00 15.58 8.60
CA ASP A 56 -26.19 14.90 8.05
C ASP A 56 -26.28 13.45 8.54
N ASN A 57 -27.50 12.93 8.47
CA ASN A 57 -27.79 11.54 8.77
C ASN A 57 -27.37 10.61 7.61
N LEU A 58 -26.13 10.13 7.65
CA LEU A 58 -25.61 9.17 6.66
C LEU A 58 -26.41 7.85 6.64
N GLN A 59 -27.03 7.44 7.76
CA GLN A 59 -27.86 6.24 7.80
C GLN A 59 -29.09 6.38 6.90
N ALA A 60 -29.77 7.53 6.96
CA ALA A 60 -30.92 7.81 6.10
C ALA A 60 -30.53 7.82 4.60
N VAL A 61 -29.32 8.29 4.27
CA VAL A 61 -28.81 8.26 2.89
C VAL A 61 -28.59 6.82 2.42
N LEU A 62 -28.03 5.96 3.27
CA LEU A 62 -27.83 4.53 2.97
C LEU A 62 -29.15 3.78 2.77
N GLU A 63 -30.20 4.13 3.52
CA GLU A 63 -31.54 3.54 3.40
C GLU A 63 -32.21 3.81 2.06
N HIS A 64 -31.85 4.93 1.40
CA HIS A 64 -32.40 5.32 0.11
C HIS A 64 -31.44 5.07 -1.07
N ALA A 65 -30.27 4.49 -0.80
CA ALA A 65 -29.26 4.22 -1.82
C ALA A 65 -29.68 3.07 -2.74
N ARG A 66 -29.29 3.16 -4.02
CA ARG A 66 -29.51 2.11 -5.02
C ARG A 66 -28.20 1.64 -5.64
N GLY A 67 -28.19 0.43 -6.18
CA GLY A 67 -27.05 -0.10 -6.92
C GLY A 67 -26.60 0.88 -8.02
N GLY A 68 -25.30 1.18 -8.04
CA GLY A 68 -24.68 2.17 -8.91
C GLY A 68 -24.59 3.58 -8.34
N ASP A 69 -25.15 3.88 -7.17
CA ASP A 69 -25.03 5.20 -6.56
C ASP A 69 -23.62 5.46 -6.00
N THR A 70 -23.17 6.70 -6.09
CA THR A 70 -21.95 7.20 -5.44
C THR A 70 -22.32 8.22 -4.36
N ILE A 71 -22.13 7.85 -3.10
CA ILE A 71 -22.33 8.70 -1.93
C ILE A 71 -21.01 9.42 -1.61
N VAL A 72 -21.02 10.75 -1.69
CA VAL A 72 -19.85 11.61 -1.49
C VAL A 72 -19.90 12.24 -0.10
N LEU A 73 -18.92 11.88 0.73
CA LEU A 73 -18.73 12.41 2.07
C LEU A 73 -17.74 13.57 2.06
N PRO A 74 -17.98 14.68 2.78
CA PRO A 74 -17.05 15.79 2.84
C PRO A 74 -15.71 15.36 3.45
N ALA A 75 -14.61 15.87 2.90
CA ALA A 75 -13.27 15.60 3.43
C ALA A 75 -13.14 16.14 4.87
N GLY A 76 -12.52 15.36 5.75
CA GLY A 76 -12.34 15.73 7.16
C GLY A 76 -13.60 15.65 8.04
N ALA A 77 -14.80 15.47 7.46
CA ALA A 77 -16.02 15.30 8.23
C ALA A 77 -16.01 13.98 9.00
N THR A 78 -16.65 13.97 10.17
CA THR A 78 -16.80 12.78 11.01
C THR A 78 -18.28 12.41 11.12
N PHE A 79 -18.58 11.17 10.74
CA PHE A 79 -19.90 10.55 10.87
C PHE A 79 -19.83 9.49 11.98
N LYS A 80 -20.86 9.45 12.83
CA LYS A 80 -20.94 8.49 13.94
C LYS A 80 -21.81 7.30 13.56
N GLY A 81 -21.30 6.10 13.78
CA GLY A 81 -21.99 4.83 13.63
C GLY A 81 -22.51 4.27 14.97
N PRO A 82 -22.97 3.01 15.00
CA PRO A 82 -22.85 2.02 13.91
C PRO A 82 -23.77 2.33 12.73
N LEU A 83 -23.22 2.35 11.51
CA LEU A 83 -24.00 2.44 10.27
C LEU A 83 -24.41 1.04 9.81
N THR A 84 -25.69 0.85 9.51
CA THR A 84 -26.21 -0.39 8.93
C THR A 84 -26.37 -0.21 7.42
N VAL A 85 -25.60 -0.96 6.63
CA VAL A 85 -25.76 -1.04 5.18
C VAL A 85 -26.89 -2.01 4.88
N PRO A 86 -28.04 -1.54 4.35
CA PRO A 86 -29.16 -2.41 4.00
C PRO A 86 -28.87 -3.18 2.72
N ARG A 87 -29.72 -4.16 2.41
CA ARG A 87 -29.82 -4.69 1.05
C ARG A 87 -30.28 -3.57 0.12
N VAL A 88 -29.39 -3.15 -0.78
CA VAL A 88 -29.68 -2.11 -1.77
C VAL A 88 -30.40 -2.73 -2.99
N PRO A 89 -31.48 -2.10 -3.49
CA PRO A 89 -32.11 -2.53 -4.74
C PRO A 89 -31.29 -2.03 -5.95
N GLY A 90 -31.39 -2.74 -7.07
CA GLY A 90 -30.68 -2.42 -8.32
C GLY A 90 -29.45 -3.28 -8.55
N GLU A 91 -28.74 -3.00 -9.63
CA GLU A 91 -27.53 -3.71 -10.04
C GLU A 91 -26.27 -2.90 -9.70
N GLY A 92 -25.17 -3.58 -9.43
CA GLY A 92 -23.88 -2.95 -9.13
C GLY A 92 -23.71 -2.58 -7.65
N TRP A 93 -22.63 -1.86 -7.38
CA TRP A 93 -22.21 -1.49 -6.03
C TRP A 93 -22.75 -0.12 -5.63
N ILE A 94 -22.91 0.12 -4.33
CA ILE A 94 -22.91 1.49 -3.81
C ILE A 94 -21.48 1.89 -3.50
N GLU A 95 -21.03 3.03 -4.01
CA GLU A 95 -19.71 3.57 -3.71
C GLU A 95 -19.86 4.65 -2.63
N ILE A 96 -19.18 4.49 -1.50
CA ILE A 96 -19.07 5.53 -0.48
C ILE A 96 -17.66 6.10 -0.57
N ARG A 97 -17.52 7.35 -1.01
CA ARG A 97 -16.23 8.00 -1.26
C ARG A 97 -16.10 9.32 -0.53
N SER A 98 -14.88 9.70 -0.20
CA SER A 98 -14.60 11.05 0.29
C SER A 98 -14.43 12.03 -0.88
N ALA A 99 -14.91 13.26 -0.71
CA ALA A 99 -14.73 14.34 -1.67
C ALA A 99 -13.25 14.69 -1.93
N GLY A 100 -12.35 14.39 -0.98
CA GLY A 100 -10.90 14.62 -1.13
C GLY A 100 -10.14 13.45 -1.74
N ALA A 101 -10.80 12.35 -2.11
CA ALA A 101 -10.15 11.12 -2.54
C ALA A 101 -9.30 11.27 -3.82
N ASP A 102 -9.71 12.13 -4.75
CA ASP A 102 -8.96 12.36 -6.00
C ASP A 102 -7.64 13.11 -5.75
N GLY A 103 -7.50 13.76 -4.60
CA GLY A 103 -6.26 14.42 -4.17
C GLY A 103 -5.27 13.47 -3.47
N LEU A 104 -5.59 12.18 -3.33
CA LEU A 104 -4.69 11.19 -2.75
C LEU A 104 -3.57 10.83 -3.74
N PRO A 105 -2.36 10.52 -3.24
CA PRO A 105 -1.22 10.31 -4.10
C PRO A 105 -1.36 9.05 -4.97
N PRO A 106 -1.32 9.15 -6.31
CA PRO A 106 -1.38 7.98 -7.18
C PRO A 106 -0.07 7.19 -7.12
N GLY A 107 -0.16 5.85 -7.15
CA GLY A 107 1.01 4.96 -7.27
C GLY A 107 1.97 4.94 -6.06
N ARG A 108 1.65 5.65 -4.97
CA ARG A 108 2.43 5.63 -3.72
C ARG A 108 1.50 5.57 -2.51
N ARG A 109 2.04 5.13 -1.38
CA ARG A 109 1.27 4.92 -0.15
C ARG A 109 0.74 6.24 0.43
N VAL A 110 -0.50 6.23 0.90
CA VAL A 110 -1.10 7.32 1.68
C VAL A 110 -0.39 7.50 3.02
N SER A 111 -0.28 8.75 3.48
CA SER A 111 0.37 9.11 4.74
C SER A 111 -0.60 9.73 5.75
N PRO A 112 -0.26 9.84 7.04
CA PRO A 112 -1.08 10.59 8.00
C PRO A 112 -1.35 12.04 7.58
N GLY A 113 -0.46 12.66 6.79
CA GLY A 113 -0.65 14.00 6.24
C GLY A 113 -1.80 14.11 5.23
N ASP A 114 -2.26 12.99 4.65
CA ASP A 114 -3.40 12.93 3.76
C ASP A 114 -4.74 12.78 4.49
N ALA A 115 -4.73 12.54 5.81
CA ALA A 115 -5.95 12.33 6.60
C ALA A 115 -7.01 13.45 6.46
N PRO A 116 -6.66 14.75 6.31
CA PRO A 116 -7.65 15.80 6.06
C PRO A 116 -8.47 15.62 4.77
N LYS A 117 -7.96 14.83 3.80
CA LYS A 117 -8.66 14.51 2.54
C LYS A 117 -9.67 13.38 2.69
N MET A 118 -9.75 12.75 3.86
CA MET A 118 -10.58 11.57 4.12
C MET A 118 -11.72 11.92 5.07
N ALA A 119 -12.92 11.44 4.76
CA ALA A 119 -14.02 11.39 5.71
C ALA A 119 -13.77 10.29 6.76
N ARG A 120 -14.32 10.46 7.96
CA ARG A 120 -14.20 9.50 9.06
C ARG A 120 -15.57 8.93 9.40
N ILE A 121 -15.63 7.62 9.59
CA ILE A 121 -16.79 6.93 10.16
C ILE A 121 -16.30 6.27 11.45
N VAL A 122 -16.83 6.71 12.59
CA VAL A 122 -16.39 6.24 13.91
C VAL A 122 -17.47 5.39 14.56
N GLY A 123 -17.11 4.29 15.23
CA GLY A 123 -18.04 3.54 16.08
C GLY A 123 -18.50 4.43 17.23
N GLY A 124 -19.82 4.49 17.48
CA GLY A 124 -20.40 5.47 18.39
C GLY A 124 -19.92 5.36 19.84
N ASP A 125 -19.77 4.13 20.34
CA ASP A 125 -19.39 3.75 21.71
C ASP A 125 -17.93 3.25 21.82
N GLY A 126 -17.18 3.24 20.71
CA GLY A 126 -15.82 2.70 20.65
C GLY A 126 -15.70 1.18 20.77
N ALA A 127 -16.80 0.47 21.02
CA ALA A 127 -16.85 -0.99 21.12
C ALA A 127 -17.57 -1.63 19.93
N SER A 128 -18.55 -0.94 19.37
CA SER A 128 -19.32 -1.39 18.21
C SER A 128 -18.58 -1.12 16.91
N PRO A 129 -18.73 -1.99 15.88
CA PRO A 129 -18.18 -1.72 14.56
C PRO A 129 -18.79 -0.44 13.98
N ALA A 130 -17.97 0.36 13.29
CA ALA A 130 -18.43 1.59 12.65
C ALA A 130 -19.45 1.32 11.52
N ILE A 131 -19.32 0.17 10.85
CA ILE A 131 -20.17 -0.29 9.74
C ILE A 131 -20.56 -1.74 9.99
N ARG A 132 -21.83 -2.07 9.74
CA ARG A 132 -22.39 -3.43 9.75
C ARG A 132 -23.32 -3.61 8.56
N THR A 133 -23.55 -4.85 8.15
CA THR A 133 -24.56 -5.18 7.14
C THR A 133 -25.86 -5.61 7.82
N ALA A 134 -26.99 -5.27 7.22
CA ALA A 134 -28.28 -5.87 7.60
C ALA A 134 -28.24 -7.39 7.36
N PRO A 135 -28.99 -8.19 8.14
CA PRO A 135 -29.13 -9.63 7.94
C PRO A 135 -29.81 -9.99 6.62
#